data_AF-A0ABD3ZT44-F1
#
_entry.id   AF-A0ABD3ZT44-F1
#
_cell.length_a   1.000
_cell.length_b   1.000
_cell.length_c   1.000
_cell.angle_alpha   90.00
_cell.angle_beta   90.00
_cell.angle_gamma   90.00
#
_symmetry.space_group_name_H-M   'P 1'
#
loop_
_entity.id
_entity.type
_entity.pdbx_description
1 polymer ?
#
loop_
_entity_poly.entity_id
_entity_poly.type
_entity_poly.pdbx_seq_one_letter_code
_entity_poly.pdbx_strand_id
1 'polypeptide(L)' 'MENRSAFYNFFEDCWKNGTVLTIELKTHVQKERITQAEFDEITALERGNAYPDKTE' A
#
# COMPACT_ATOMS: atom_id res chain seq x y z
N MET A 1 -2.79 8.39 -19.72
CA MET A 1 -1.81 7.48 -19.10
C MET A 1 -1.80 7.84 -17.63
N GLU A 2 -2.37 6.98 -16.79
CA GLU A 2 -2.37 7.21 -15.34
C GLU A 2 -0.91 7.22 -14.86
N ASN A 3 -0.48 8.36 -14.34
CA ASN A 3 0.90 8.60 -13.91
C ASN A 3 1.07 7.98 -12.52
N ARG A 4 1.02 6.65 -12.45
CA ARG A 4 1.18 5.90 -11.21
C ARG A 4 2.66 5.84 -10.82
N SER A 5 2.91 5.85 -9.52
CA SER A 5 4.22 5.65 -8.93
C SER A 5 4.80 4.31 -9.36
N ALA A 6 6.11 4.26 -9.56
CA ALA A 6 6.82 3.04 -9.94
C ALA A 6 6.60 1.87 -8.96
N PHE A 7 6.26 2.18 -7.70
CA PHE A 7 6.03 1.20 -6.64
C PHE A 7 4.55 0.82 -6.44
N TYR A 8 3.61 1.39 -7.21
CA TYR A 8 2.19 1.11 -7.06
C TYR A 8 1.89 -0.39 -7.11
N ASN A 9 2.26 -1.05 -8.22
CA ASN A 9 1.99 -2.48 -8.43
C ASN A 9 2.68 -3.36 -7.37
N PHE A 10 3.84 -2.93 -6.87
CA PHE A 10 4.58 -3.64 -5.84
C PHE A 10 3.84 -3.61 -4.50
N PHE A 11 3.38 -2.44 -4.07
CA PHE A 11 2.65 -2.31 -2.82
C PHE A 11 1.23 -2.89 -2.90
N GLU A 12 0.59 -2.83 -4.07
CA GLU A 12 -0.69 -3.50 -4.32
C GLU A 12 -0.56 -5.02 -4.12
N ASP A 13 0.45 -5.66 -4.71
CA ASP A 13 0.71 -7.09 -4.54
C ASP A 13 1.03 -7.44 -3.08
N CYS A 14 1.89 -6.64 -2.43
CA CYS A 14 2.20 -6.83 -1.02
C CYS A 14 0.97 -6.70 -0.12
N TRP A 15 0.05 -5.78 -0.44
CA TRP A 15 -1.20 -5.60 0.30
C TRP A 15 -2.13 -6.79 0.14
N LYS A 16 -2.33 -7.25 -1.09
CA LYS A 16 -3.14 -8.44 -1.41
C LYS A 16 -2.58 -9.72 -0.77
N ASN A 17 -1.26 -9.80 -0.64
CA ASN A 17 -0.61 -10.90 0.07
C ASN A 17 -0.65 -10.73 1.61
N GLY A 18 -0.94 -9.52 2.11
CA GLY A 18 -0.92 -9.20 3.53
C GLY A 18 0.49 -9.09 4.12
N THR A 19 1.50 -8.88 3.27
CA THR A 19 2.92 -8.77 3.63
C THR A 19 3.33 -7.34 4.00
N VAL A 20 2.58 -6.34 3.54
CA VAL A 20 2.74 -4.93 3.96
C VAL A 20 1.63 -4.54 4.93
N LEU A 21 1.99 -3.74 5.93
CA LEU A 21 1.05 -3.20 6.93
C LEU A 21 0.55 -1.81 6.52
N THR A 22 -0.63 -1.42 7.00
CA THR A 22 -1.18 -0.07 6.79
C THR A 22 -0.20 1.02 7.26
N ILE A 23 0.48 0.84 8.40
CA ILE A 23 1.49 1.77 8.92
C ILE A 23 2.74 1.88 8.03
N GLU A 24 3.14 0.79 7.39
CA GLU A 24 4.27 0.79 6.46
C GLU A 24 3.90 1.51 5.17
N LEU A 25 2.71 1.25 4.64
CA LEU A 25 2.13 1.97 3.50
C LEU A 25 2.06 3.49 3.77
N LYS A 26 1.58 3.91 4.95
CA LYS A 26 1.61 5.33 5.37
C LYS A 26 3.03 5.90 5.37
N THR A 27 4.02 5.14 5.84
CA THR A 27 5.43 5.55 5.81
C THR A 27 5.94 5.72 4.37
N HIS A 28 5.47 4.89 3.44
CA HIS A 28 5.82 5.01 2.02
C HIS A 28 5.18 6.21 1.33
N VAL A 29 3.98 6.63 1.77
CA VAL A 29 3.39 7.92 1.36
C VAL A 29 4.25 9.08 1.83
N GLN A 30 4.67 9.09 3.10
CA GLN A 30 5.54 10.15 3.65
C GLN A 30 6.91 10.24 2.96
N LYS A 31 7.39 9.11 2.41
CA LYS A 31 8.65 9.04 1.65
C LYS A 31 8.47 9.31 0.15
N GLU A 32 7.28 9.73 -0.28
CA GLU A 32 6.92 10.02 -1.67
C GLU A 32 7.20 8.83 -2.61
N ARG A 33 7.12 7.60 -2.09
CA ARG A 33 7.26 6.36 -2.88
C ARG A 33 5.97 5.99 -3.59
N ILE A 34 4.86 6.37 -2.97
CA ILE A 34 3.51 6.34 -3.49
C ILE A 34 2.82 7.62 -3.04
N THR A 35 1.79 8.02 -3.75
CA THR A 35 0.95 9.16 -3.39
C THR A 35 -0.12 8.76 -2.39
N GLN A 36 -0.74 9.75 -1.74
CA GLN A 36 -1.88 9.52 -0.87
C GLN A 36 -3.04 8.85 -1.63
N ALA A 37 -3.32 9.28 -2.88
CA ALA A 37 -4.35 8.66 -3.71
C ALA A 37 -4.10 7.16 -3.94
N GLU A 38 -2.86 6.79 -4.22
CA GLU A 38 -2.47 5.39 -4.42
C GLU A 38 -2.58 4.57 -3.13
N PHE A 39 -2.28 5.18 -1.98
CA PHE A 39 -2.52 4.57 -0.68
C PHE A 39 -4.02 4.28 -0.49
N ASP A 40 -4.89 5.26 -0.77
CA ASP A 40 -6.33 5.10 -0.65
C ASP A 40 -6.86 4.01 -1.61
N GLU A 41 -6.33 3.94 -2.83
CA GLU A 41 -6.67 2.87 -3.79
C GLU A 41 -6.22 1.49 -3.31
N ILE A 42 -4.98 1.35 -2.83
CA ILE A 42 -4.44 0.06 -2.36
C ILE A 42 -5.20 -0.41 -1.12
N THR A 43 -5.43 0.49 -0.15
CA THR A 43 -6.08 0.14 1.12
C THR A 43 -7.59 -0.09 1.00
N ALA A 44 -8.22 0.32 -0.12
CA ALA A 44 -9.59 -0.04 -0.45
C ALA A 44 -9.75 -1.49 -0.92
N LEU A 45 -8.65 -2.17 -1.29
CA LEU A 45 -8.67 -3.58 -1.69
C LEU A 45 -8.71 -4.51 -0.48
N GLU A 46 -9.21 -5.73 -0.66
CA GLU A 46 -9.12 -6.76 0.36
C GLU A 46 -7.64 -7.09 0.65
N ARG A 47 -7.26 -6.97 1.93
CA ARG A 47 -5.91 -7.27 2.39
C ARG A 47 -5.75 -8.77 2.63
N GLY A 48 -4.60 -9.32 2.24
CA GLY A 48 -4.24 -10.68 2.60
C GLY A 48 -4.01 -10.87 4.10
N ASN A 49 -3.86 -12.13 4.54
CA ASN A 49 -3.75 -12.47 5.97
C ASN A 49 -2.34 -12.86 6.45
N ALA A 50 -1.32 -12.82 5.59
CA ALA A 50 0.02 -13.33 5.92
C ALA A 50 0.56 -12.78 7.26
N TYR A 51 0.32 -11.51 7.55
CA TYR A 51 0.56 -10.91 8.86
C TYR A 51 -0.66 -10.15 9.36
N PRO A 52 -0.87 -10.05 10.70
CA PRO A 52 -1.90 -9.19 11.27
C PRO A 52 -1.61 -7.73 10.93
N ASP A 53 -2.62 -7.01 10.43
CA ASP A 53 -2.44 -5.61 10.05
C ASP A 53 -2.16 -4.72 11.28
N LYS A 54 -1.46 -3.62 11.03
CA LYS A 54 -1.22 -2.56 12.03
C LYS A 54 -1.51 -1.21 11.41
N THR A 55 -2.47 -0.52 12.01
CA THR A 55 -2.99 0.78 11.54
C THR A 55 -2.39 1.98 12.29
N GLU A 56 -1.79 1.74 13.45
CA GLU A 56 -1.29 2.71 14.45
C GLU A 56 0.05 2.27 15.06
#